data_AF-A0A0J5QAV6-F1
#
_entry.id   AF-A0A0J5QAV6-F1
#
_cell.length_a   1.000
_cell.length_b   1.000
_cell.length_c   1.000
_cell.angle_alpha   90.00
_cell.angle_beta   90.00
_cell.angle_gamma   90.00
#
_symmetry.space_group_name_H-M   'P 1'
#
loop_
_entity.id
_entity.type
_entity.pdbx_description
1 polymer ?
#
loop_
_entity_poly.entity_id
_entity_poly.type
_entity_poly.pdbx_seq_one_letter_code
_entity_poly.pdbx_strand_id
1 'polypeptide(L)'
;MTDAEFAQFLDDISSTFMAADFDGWAAHVQLPFSFITQTGPLTSTTTAELEENFNLYLLAKRNVRLDLMLRRAMSVEICDDLTVIGTYETELLSNGVRVRPPYVSSVLLHRSADGWRMSCIMNAVGHHYWTGQYPNRNGD
;
A
#
# COMPACT_ATOMS: atom_id res chain seq x y z
N MET A 1 5.83 11.47 9.11
CA MET A 1 5.53 10.12 9.58
C MET A 1 6.84 9.51 10.06
N THR A 2 6.86 8.88 11.22
CA THR A 2 8.00 8.08 11.71
C THR A 2 7.90 6.64 11.23
N ASP A 3 8.99 5.87 11.29
CA ASP A 3 8.99 4.44 10.94
C ASP A 3 8.00 3.64 11.79
N ALA A 4 7.86 3.98 13.07
CA ALA A 4 6.91 3.32 13.98
C ALA A 4 5.45 3.65 13.62
N GLU A 5 5.15 4.92 13.28
CA GLU A 5 3.82 5.30 12.79
C GLU A 5 3.49 4.59 11.47
N PHE A 6 4.48 4.40 10.60
CA PHE A 6 4.28 3.70 9.34
C PHE A 6 4.05 2.20 9.54
N ALA A 7 4.84 1.55 10.41
CA ALA A 7 4.63 0.16 10.77
C ALA A 7 3.22 -0.06 11.35
N GLN A 8 2.78 0.81 12.26
CA GLN A 8 1.43 0.75 12.81
C GLN A 8 0.36 0.93 11.72
N PHE A 9 0.53 1.89 10.81
CA PHE A 9 -0.40 2.08 9.69
C PHE A 9 -0.51 0.82 8.82
N LEU A 10 0.60 0.13 8.56
CA LEU A 10 0.61 -1.13 7.80
C LEU A 10 -0.13 -2.24 8.55
N ASP A 11 0.07 -2.35 9.86
CA ASP A 11 -0.63 -3.33 10.72
C ASP A 11 -2.14 -3.06 10.75
N ASP A 12 -2.57 -1.80 10.82
CA ASP A 12 -3.98 -1.41 10.84
C ASP A 12 -4.68 -1.79 9.53
N ILE A 13 -4.12 -1.43 8.37
CA ILE A 13 -4.72 -1.81 7.07
C ILE A 13 -4.65 -3.32 6.79
N SER A 14 -3.65 -4.01 7.33
CA SER A 14 -3.55 -5.47 7.22
C SER A 14 -4.58 -6.15 8.11
N SER A 15 -4.77 -5.70 9.35
CA SER A 15 -5.72 -6.29 10.29
C SER A 15 -7.16 -6.13 9.83
N THR A 16 -7.54 -4.96 9.34
CA THR A 16 -8.88 -4.70 8.77
C THR A 16 -9.15 -5.59 7.54
N PHE A 17 -8.20 -5.70 6.61
CA PHE A 17 -8.30 -6.62 5.47
C PHE A 17 -8.41 -8.10 5.91
N MET A 18 -7.60 -8.51 6.90
CA MET A 18 -7.63 -9.88 7.42
C MET A 18 -8.92 -10.19 8.19
N ALA A 19 -9.55 -9.18 8.81
CA ALA A 19 -10.85 -9.30 9.46
C ALA A 19 -12.05 -9.20 8.48
N ALA A 20 -11.80 -8.89 7.19
CA ALA A 20 -12.85 -8.54 6.22
C ALA A 20 -13.71 -7.34 6.66
N ASP A 21 -13.08 -6.40 7.39
CA ASP A 21 -13.68 -5.16 7.84
C ASP A 21 -13.49 -4.07 6.79
N PHE A 22 -14.51 -3.88 5.94
CA PHE A 22 -14.46 -2.86 4.90
C PHE A 22 -14.47 -1.44 5.48
N ASP A 23 -15.31 -1.15 6.47
CA ASP A 23 -15.45 0.19 7.03
C ASP A 23 -14.14 0.64 7.70
N GLY A 24 -13.53 -0.25 8.48
CA GLY A 24 -12.22 -0.02 9.07
C GLY A 24 -11.15 0.20 8.02
N TRP A 25 -11.12 -0.63 6.96
CA TRP A 25 -10.15 -0.45 5.87
C TRP A 25 -10.37 0.86 5.10
N ALA A 26 -11.62 1.22 4.82
CA ALA A 26 -12.02 2.42 4.09
C ALA A 26 -11.71 3.71 4.87
N ALA A 27 -11.71 3.68 6.20
CA ALA A 27 -11.28 4.81 7.03
C ALA A 27 -9.83 5.25 6.76
N HIS A 28 -8.99 4.31 6.28
CA HIS A 28 -7.61 4.58 5.87
C HIS A 28 -7.49 5.03 4.41
N VAL A 29 -8.58 5.16 3.65
CA VAL A 29 -8.54 5.50 2.22
C VAL A 29 -8.94 6.94 1.96
N GLN A 30 -8.21 7.59 1.06
CA GLN A 30 -8.60 8.86 0.45
C GLN A 30 -8.98 8.59 -1.01
N LEU A 31 -10.22 8.93 -1.39
CA LEU A 31 -10.67 8.86 -2.78
C LEU A 31 -10.23 10.12 -3.56
N PRO A 32 -9.91 10.00 -4.86
CA PRO A 32 -9.81 8.75 -5.61
C PRO A 32 -8.63 7.90 -5.15
N PHE A 33 -8.84 6.58 -5.10
CA PHE A 33 -7.86 5.61 -4.63
C PHE A 33 -7.46 4.65 -5.75
N SER A 34 -6.15 4.46 -5.96
CA SER A 34 -5.63 3.64 -7.05
C SER A 34 -4.77 2.48 -6.55
N PHE A 35 -5.03 1.28 -7.07
CA PHE A 35 -4.06 0.19 -7.07
C PHE A 35 -3.34 0.15 -8.42
N ILE A 36 -2.05 0.47 -8.43
CA ILE A 36 -1.22 0.31 -9.63
C ILE A 36 -0.76 -1.14 -9.68
N THR A 37 -1.24 -1.86 -10.68
CA THR A 37 -0.90 -3.26 -10.96
C THR A 37 -0.06 -3.36 -12.23
N GLN A 38 0.50 -4.54 -12.53
CA GLN A 38 1.22 -4.76 -13.80
C GLN A 38 0.36 -4.49 -15.04
N THR A 39 -0.96 -4.69 -14.96
CA THR A 39 -1.89 -4.48 -16.07
C THR A 39 -2.43 -3.05 -16.15
N GLY A 40 -2.01 -2.17 -15.23
CA GLY A 40 -2.45 -0.78 -15.15
C GLY A 40 -3.11 -0.40 -13.82
N PRO A 41 -3.53 0.86 -13.67
CA PRO A 41 -4.23 1.33 -12.49
C PRO A 41 -5.65 0.78 -12.43
N LEU A 42 -6.05 0.30 -11.25
CA LEU A 42 -7.44 0.10 -10.86
C LEU A 42 -7.82 1.24 -9.92
N THR A 43 -8.69 2.14 -10.36
CA THR A 43 -9.05 3.34 -9.60
C THR A 43 -10.49 3.26 -9.12
N SER A 44 -10.69 3.46 -7.83
CA SER A 44 -12.00 3.69 -7.21
C SER A 44 -12.17 5.19 -6.95
N THR A 45 -13.26 5.75 -7.44
CA THR A 45 -13.65 7.16 -7.25
C THR A 45 -14.80 7.32 -6.26
N THR A 46 -15.56 6.25 -6.02
CA THR A 46 -16.66 6.20 -5.06
C THR A 46 -16.44 5.11 -4.01
N THR A 47 -17.10 5.23 -2.86
CA THR A 47 -17.08 4.19 -1.82
C THR A 47 -17.64 2.86 -2.33
N ALA A 48 -18.66 2.88 -3.19
CA ALA A 48 -19.22 1.66 -3.78
C ALA A 48 -18.21 0.93 -4.68
N GLU A 49 -17.48 1.66 -5.54
CA GLU A 49 -16.39 1.09 -6.34
C GLU A 49 -15.24 0.58 -5.47
N LEU A 50 -14.97 1.25 -4.35
CA LEU A 50 -13.96 0.82 -3.38
C LEU A 50 -14.36 -0.51 -2.71
N GLU A 51 -15.62 -0.63 -2.31
CA GLU A 51 -16.18 -1.85 -1.70
C GLU A 51 -16.19 -3.02 -2.68
N GLU A 52 -16.57 -2.78 -3.94
CA GLU A 52 -16.52 -3.79 -4.99
C GLU A 52 -15.09 -4.32 -5.16
N ASN A 53 -14.11 -3.43 -5.28
CA ASN A 53 -12.70 -3.80 -5.36
C ASN A 53 -12.21 -4.55 -4.12
N PHE A 54 -12.58 -4.10 -2.91
CA PHE A 54 -12.24 -4.78 -1.66
C PHE A 54 -12.78 -6.22 -1.65
N ASN A 55 -14.02 -6.43 -2.09
CA ASN A 55 -14.64 -7.75 -2.20
C ASN A 55 -13.91 -8.67 -3.19
N LEU A 56 -13.34 -8.15 -4.28
CA LEU A 56 -12.48 -8.93 -5.19
C LEU A 56 -11.21 -9.43 -4.49
N TYR A 57 -10.56 -8.60 -3.66
CA TYR A 57 -9.41 -9.03 -2.88
C TYR A 57 -9.78 -10.04 -1.79
N LEU A 58 -10.96 -9.92 -1.16
CA LEU A 58 -11.47 -10.93 -0.22
C LEU A 58 -11.75 -12.27 -0.92
N LEU A 59 -12.25 -12.25 -2.16
CA LEU A 59 -12.41 -13.46 -2.96
C LEU A 59 -11.05 -14.10 -3.27
N ALA A 60 -10.06 -13.30 -3.68
CA ALA A 60 -8.70 -13.77 -3.91
C ALA A 60 -8.08 -14.38 -2.63
N LYS A 61 -8.24 -13.73 -1.48
CA LYS A 61 -7.86 -14.22 -0.15
C LYS A 61 -8.45 -15.60 0.14
N ARG A 62 -9.74 -15.80 -0.11
CA ARG A 62 -10.43 -17.10 0.08
C ARG A 62 -9.89 -18.17 -0.88
N ASN A 63 -9.69 -17.83 -2.15
CA ASN A 63 -9.22 -18.77 -3.18
C ASN A 63 -7.85 -19.36 -2.85
N VAL A 64 -6.95 -18.55 -2.29
CA VAL A 64 -5.61 -18.99 -1.88
C VAL A 64 -5.53 -19.41 -0.41
N ARG A 65 -6.67 -19.42 0.30
CA ARG A 65 -6.77 -19.73 1.74
C ARG A 65 -5.77 -18.92 2.58
N LEU A 66 -5.62 -17.64 2.27
CA LEU A 66 -4.72 -16.74 2.99
C LEU A 66 -5.20 -16.59 4.44
N ASP A 67 -4.34 -16.96 5.39
CA ASP A 67 -4.61 -16.84 6.83
C ASP A 67 -3.71 -15.82 7.53
N LEU A 68 -2.61 -15.42 6.90
CA LEU A 68 -1.72 -14.39 7.41
C LEU A 68 -1.17 -13.50 6.28
N MET A 69 -1.25 -12.20 6.50
CA MET A 69 -0.59 -11.17 5.70
C MET A 69 0.33 -10.39 6.62
N LEU A 70 1.61 -10.33 6.29
CA LEU A 70 2.59 -9.51 7.00
C LEU A 70 3.05 -8.40 6.07
N ARG A 71 3.15 -7.17 6.59
CA ARG A 71 3.71 -6.03 5.87
C ARG A 71 4.83 -5.43 6.70
N ARG A 72 6.05 -5.51 6.19
CA ARG A 72 7.24 -5.00 6.87
C ARG A 72 7.64 -3.66 6.26
N ALA A 73 7.59 -2.61 7.07
CA ALA A 73 8.10 -1.30 6.68
C ALA A 73 9.58 -1.39 6.24
N MET A 74 9.92 -0.72 5.14
CA MET A 74 11.28 -0.66 4.60
C MET A 74 11.83 0.76 4.60
N SER A 75 11.03 1.73 4.17
CA SER A 75 11.41 3.15 4.18
C SER A 75 10.20 4.07 4.23
N VAL A 76 10.44 5.28 4.71
CA VAL A 76 9.48 6.39 4.74
C VAL A 76 10.17 7.61 4.16
N GLU A 77 9.60 8.20 3.11
CA GLU A 77 10.05 9.44 2.51
C GLU A 77 8.95 10.50 2.66
N ILE A 78 9.31 11.68 3.16
CA ILE A 78 8.41 12.83 3.27
C ILE A 78 8.69 13.73 2.08
N CYS A 79 7.67 13.98 1.26
CA CYS A 79 7.76 14.85 0.09
C CYS A 79 7.61 16.33 0.48
N ASP A 80 7.97 17.23 -0.44
CA ASP A 80 7.92 18.69 -0.23
C ASP A 80 6.50 19.20 0.10
N ASP A 81 5.46 18.51 -0.41
CA ASP A 81 4.05 18.81 -0.15
C ASP A 81 3.50 18.14 1.13
N LEU A 82 4.38 17.57 1.96
CA LEU A 82 4.08 16.83 3.19
C LEU A 82 3.33 15.52 2.99
N THR A 83 3.12 15.07 1.75
CA THR A 83 2.74 13.68 1.50
C THR A 83 3.88 12.74 1.88
N VAL A 84 3.54 11.48 2.08
CA VAL A 84 4.50 10.45 2.50
C VAL A 84 4.47 9.30 1.53
N ILE A 85 5.64 8.90 1.04
CA ILE A 85 5.84 7.66 0.29
C ILE A 85 6.41 6.62 1.26
N GLY A 86 5.61 5.62 1.58
CA GLY A 86 6.02 4.48 2.39
C GLY A 86 6.34 3.28 1.50
N THR A 87 7.48 2.62 1.70
CA THR A 87 7.82 1.36 1.00
C THR A 87 7.81 0.20 1.98
N TYR A 88 7.20 -0.90 1.59
CA TYR A 88 7.07 -2.09 2.44
C TYR A 88 7.13 -3.38 1.63
N GLU A 89 7.59 -4.44 2.28
CA GLU A 89 7.54 -5.80 1.75
C GLU A 89 6.27 -6.49 2.27
N THR A 90 5.57 -7.19 1.38
CA THR A 90 4.40 -8.00 1.75
C THR A 90 4.71 -9.49 1.66
N GLU A 91 4.42 -10.21 2.74
CA GLU A 91 4.40 -11.67 2.78
C GLU A 91 2.97 -12.17 2.94
N LEU A 92 2.63 -13.21 2.17
CA LEU A 92 1.31 -13.83 2.13
C LEU A 92 1.44 -15.31 2.46
N LEU A 93 0.80 -15.76 3.54
CA LEU A 93 0.90 -17.13 4.02
C LEU A 93 -0.46 -17.83 4.10
N SER A 94 -0.43 -19.14 3.88
CA SER A 94 -1.51 -20.08 4.13
C SER A 94 -0.92 -21.28 4.85
N ASN A 95 -1.41 -21.57 6.05
CA ASN A 95 -0.95 -22.64 6.95
C ASN A 95 0.58 -22.63 7.15
N GLY A 96 1.16 -21.44 7.34
CA GLY A 96 2.60 -21.24 7.51
C GLY A 96 3.43 -21.39 6.22
N VAL A 97 2.81 -21.66 5.08
CA VAL A 97 3.48 -21.75 3.78
C VAL A 97 3.22 -20.48 2.98
N ARG A 98 4.26 -19.91 2.37
CA ARG A 98 4.11 -18.75 1.49
C ARG A 98 3.27 -19.09 0.26
N VAL A 99 2.22 -18.31 0.02
CA VAL A 99 1.35 -18.44 -1.17
C VAL A 99 2.09 -18.02 -2.44
N ARG A 100 3.01 -17.05 -2.33
CA ARG A 100 3.89 -16.57 -3.40
C ARG A 100 5.16 -15.93 -2.82
N PRO A 101 6.19 -15.65 -3.63
CA PRO A 101 7.35 -14.90 -3.18
C PRO A 101 6.95 -13.53 -2.57
N PRO A 102 7.63 -13.07 -1.50
CA PRO A 102 7.45 -11.71 -0.99
C PRO A 102 7.64 -10.68 -2.09
N TYR A 103 6.92 -9.56 -1.98
CA TYR A 103 6.97 -8.52 -2.99
C TYR A 103 6.93 -7.14 -2.34
N VAL A 104 7.66 -6.20 -2.96
CA VAL A 104 7.75 -4.82 -2.49
C VAL A 104 6.64 -3.99 -3.12
N SER A 105 6.01 -3.16 -2.29
CA SER A 105 5.00 -2.20 -2.70
C SER A 105 5.32 -0.83 -2.09
N SER A 106 4.85 0.22 -2.75
CA SER A 106 4.87 1.57 -2.20
C SER A 106 3.45 2.07 -1.98
N VAL A 107 3.25 2.93 -1.00
CA VAL A 107 1.97 3.58 -0.70
C VAL A 107 2.19 5.09 -0.63
N LEU A 108 1.27 5.85 -1.25
CA LEU A 108 1.21 7.30 -1.11
C LEU A 108 0.19 7.66 -0.03
N LEU A 109 0.67 8.38 0.98
CA LEU A 109 -0.07 8.74 2.18
C LEU A 109 -0.24 10.25 2.30
N HIS A 110 -1.42 10.63 2.78
CA HIS A 110 -1.85 11.99 3.02
C HIS A 110 -2.16 12.14 4.49
N ARG A 111 -1.74 13.27 5.08
CA ARG A 111 -2.16 13.61 6.43
C ARG A 111 -3.58 14.17 6.38
N SER A 112 -4.48 13.61 7.17
CA SER A 112 -5.83 14.13 7.40
C SER A 112 -6.03 14.49 8.87
N ALA A 113 -7.17 15.12 9.20
CA ALA A 113 -7.52 15.44 10.58
C ALA A 113 -7.64 14.19 11.47
N ASP A 114 -8.12 13.08 10.88
CA ASP A 114 -8.41 11.83 11.58
C ASP A 114 -7.24 10.81 11.55
N GLY A 115 -6.11 11.19 10.97
CA GLY A 115 -4.94 10.32 10.81
C GLY A 115 -4.43 10.25 9.37
N TRP A 116 -3.66 9.22 9.07
CA TRP A 116 -3.08 9.01 7.74
C TRP A 116 -4.05 8.26 6.82
N ARG A 117 -4.16 8.73 5.57
CA ARG A 117 -4.97 8.08 4.53
C ARG A 117 -4.15 7.78 3.29
N MET A 118 -4.36 6.64 2.67
CA MET A 118 -3.72 6.25 1.41
C MET A 118 -4.58 6.64 0.21
N SER A 119 -3.95 7.18 -0.82
CA SER A 119 -4.60 7.44 -2.12
C SER A 119 -4.08 6.53 -3.23
N CYS A 120 -2.97 5.83 -3.00
CA CYS A 120 -2.38 4.96 -4.01
C CYS A 120 -1.55 3.84 -3.37
N ILE A 121 -1.70 2.61 -3.86
CA ILE A 121 -0.76 1.51 -3.62
C ILE A 121 -0.18 1.06 -4.96
N MET A 122 1.14 1.03 -5.03
CA MET A 122 1.90 0.58 -6.19
C MET A 122 2.50 -0.78 -5.92
N ASN A 123 1.93 -1.83 -6.50
CA ASN A 123 2.46 -3.18 -6.41
C ASN A 123 3.49 -3.35 -7.55
N ALA A 124 4.78 -3.38 -7.18
CA ALA A 124 5.93 -3.30 -8.08
C ALA A 124 6.24 -1.89 -8.64
N VAL A 125 7.02 -1.13 -7.88
CA VAL A 125 8.08 -0.31 -8.47
C VAL A 125 9.39 -0.74 -7.84
N GLY A 126 10.21 -1.47 -8.60
CA GLY A 126 11.64 -1.53 -8.35
C GLY A 126 12.19 -0.12 -8.55
N HIS A 127 12.55 0.56 -7.47
CA HIS A 127 13.11 1.91 -7.49
C HIS A 127 14.58 1.95 -7.94
N HIS A 128 14.97 1.10 -8.90
CA HIS A 128 16.25 1.25 -9.60
C HIS A 128 16.19 2.28 -10.75
N TYR A 129 15.10 3.04 -10.90
CA TYR A 129 14.93 3.93 -12.05
C TYR A 129 14.56 5.39 -11.77
N TRP A 130 14.40 5.84 -10.52
CA TRP A 130 13.87 7.19 -10.29
C TRP A 130 14.87 8.33 -10.04
N THR A 131 16.16 8.08 -9.76
CA THR A 131 17.14 9.20 -9.64
C THR A 131 18.58 8.87 -10.04
N GLY A 132 18.82 7.84 -10.86
CA GLY A 132 20.17 7.49 -11.34
C GLY A 132 20.89 8.53 -12.23
N GLN A 133 20.32 9.73 -12.41
CA GLN A 133 21.07 10.89 -12.88
C GLN A 133 21.05 11.97 -11.81
N TYR A 134 22.19 12.12 -11.14
CA TYR A 134 22.60 13.42 -10.65
C TYR A 134 22.49 14.40 -11.84
N PRO A 135 21.85 15.58 -11.71
CA PRO A 135 22.22 16.66 -12.60
C PRO A 135 23.70 16.88 -12.33
N ASN A 136 24.54 16.56 -13.32
CA ASN A 136 25.95 16.92 -13.26
C ASN A 136 26.01 18.39 -12.87
N ARG A 137 26.54 18.62 -11.67
CA ARG A 137 27.13 19.87 -11.30
C ARG A 137 28.28 20.10 -12.29
N ASN A 138 28.36 21.35 -12.78
CA ASN A 138 29.35 21.97 -13.69
C ASN A 138 28.70 22.28 -15.06
N GLY A 139 28.51 23.54 -15.48
CA GLY A 139 29.24 24.74 -15.09
C GLY A 139 30.64 24.71 -15.69
N ASP A 140 30.72 24.79 -17.02
CA ASP A 140 31.67 25.55 -17.85
C ASP A 140 31.46 25.23 -19.35
#